data_AF-A0A934SA15-F1
#
_entry.id   AF-A0A934SA15-F1
#
_cell.length_a   1.000
_cell.length_b   1.000
_cell.length_c   1.000
_cell.angle_alpha   90.00
_cell.angle_beta   90.00
_cell.angle_gamma   90.00
#
_symmetry.space_group_name_H-M   'P 1'
#
loop_
_entity.id
_entity.type
_entity.pdbx_description
1 polymer ?
#
loop_
_entity_poly.entity_id
_entity_poly.type
_entity_poly.pdbx_seq_one_letter_code
_entity_poly.pdbx_strand_id
1 'polypeptide(L)'
;MRIALISLIIIASSFFALGSGDDDRQQVEHGKPGVGKIRVEAQGDFRFKGVYFVPEGVGLKFFYGICGGNGPEGDFGGIPPKRFKIQRSVAGEIKTFSINVEQLLHANTKDFELMDGDIIFAATIIF
;
A
#
# COMPACT_ATOMS: atom_id res chain seq x y z
N MET A 1 -12.04 56.71 -8.82
CA MET A 1 -10.85 56.02 -8.25
C MET A 1 -11.23 54.54 -8.08
N ARG A 2 -10.52 53.63 -8.77
CA ARG A 2 -10.72 52.14 -8.86
C ARG A 2 -12.04 51.73 -9.54
N ILE A 3 -12.16 51.35 -10.82
CA ILE A 3 -11.45 50.44 -11.76
C ILE A 3 -11.42 48.97 -11.29
N ALA A 4 -11.84 48.09 -12.22
CA ALA A 4 -11.62 46.64 -12.35
C ALA A 4 -12.72 45.74 -11.78
N LEU A 5 -13.17 44.67 -12.44
CA LEU A 5 -12.88 44.13 -13.78
C LEU A 5 -13.99 43.10 -14.08
N ILE A 6 -14.52 43.09 -15.29
CA ILE A 6 -15.37 42.01 -15.81
C ILE A 6 -14.43 40.82 -16.08
N SER A 7 -14.61 39.70 -15.36
CA SER A 7 -13.90 38.47 -15.67
C SER A 7 -14.50 37.82 -16.91
N LEU A 8 -13.81 38.03 -18.03
CA LEU A 8 -14.01 37.40 -19.33
C LEU A 8 -13.79 35.88 -19.23
N ILE A 9 -14.83 35.11 -19.54
CA ILE A 9 -14.75 33.65 -19.73
C ILE A 9 -14.14 33.41 -21.11
N ILE A 10 -12.90 32.92 -21.16
CA ILE A 10 -12.29 32.44 -22.41
C ILE A 10 -12.75 31.01 -22.62
N ILE A 11 -13.66 30.82 -23.57
CA ILE A 11 -14.00 29.51 -24.14
C ILE A 11 -12.88 29.17 -25.12
N ALA A 12 -12.02 28.23 -24.76
CA ALA A 12 -11.02 27.70 -25.69
C ALA A 12 -11.73 26.79 -26.70
N SER A 13 -12.12 27.37 -27.82
CA SER A 13 -12.63 26.69 -29.01
C SER A 13 -11.57 25.77 -29.61
N SER A 14 -12.04 24.57 -29.95
CA SER A 14 -11.34 23.46 -30.58
C SER A 14 -10.54 23.91 -31.80
N PHE A 15 -9.21 23.76 -31.76
CA PHE A 15 -8.37 23.86 -32.94
C PHE A 15 -8.37 22.53 -33.68
N PHE A 16 -9.13 22.49 -34.77
CA PHE A 16 -9.08 21.46 -35.80
C PHE A 16 -7.84 21.74 -36.66
N ALA A 17 -6.75 21.01 -36.44
CA ALA A 17 -5.60 21.01 -37.34
C ALA A 17 -5.73 19.83 -38.30
N LEU A 18 -6.20 20.12 -39.53
CA LEU A 18 -6.06 19.26 -40.69
C LEU A 18 -4.56 19.22 -41.07
N GLY A 19 -3.85 18.22 -40.53
CA GLY A 19 -2.50 17.84 -40.95
C GLY A 19 -2.60 16.67 -41.93
N SER A 20 -2.24 16.92 -43.18
CA SER A 20 -2.09 15.95 -44.27
C SER A 20 -0.75 15.22 -44.14
N GLY A 21 -0.74 13.90 -44.31
CA GLY A 21 0.46 13.13 -44.67
C GLY A 21 0.81 11.99 -43.74
N ASP A 22 0.39 10.79 -44.15
CA ASP A 22 1.09 9.50 -44.09
C ASP A 22 1.68 8.98 -42.76
N ASP A 23 1.29 7.74 -42.44
CA ASP A 23 1.85 6.84 -41.41
C ASP A 23 1.48 7.15 -39.94
N ASP A 24 0.18 7.15 -39.62
CA ASP A 24 -0.32 6.93 -38.26
C ASP A 24 -0.12 5.46 -37.83
N ARG A 25 1.15 5.06 -37.66
CA ARG A 25 1.45 3.99 -36.70
C ARG A 25 1.11 4.55 -35.34
N GLN A 26 -0.11 4.28 -34.88
CA GLN A 26 -0.46 4.43 -33.47
C GLN A 26 0.58 3.64 -32.68
N GLN A 27 1.58 4.34 -32.13
CA GLN A 27 2.39 3.78 -31.07
C GLN A 27 1.39 3.46 -29.96
N VAL A 28 1.11 2.17 -29.79
CA VAL A 28 0.38 1.68 -28.63
C VAL A 28 1.25 2.10 -27.45
N GLU A 29 0.90 3.19 -26.81
CA GLU A 29 1.51 3.61 -25.56
C GLU A 29 1.12 2.51 -24.57
N HIS A 30 2.02 1.55 -24.37
CA HIS A 30 1.83 0.52 -23.38
C HIS A 30 1.84 1.26 -22.05
N GLY A 31 0.66 1.52 -21.49
CA GLY A 31 0.52 2.17 -20.20
C GLY A 31 1.49 1.53 -19.22
N LYS A 32 2.28 2.34 -18.52
CA LYS A 32 3.27 1.82 -17.57
C LYS A 32 2.56 0.83 -16.65
N PRO A 33 3.06 -0.41 -16.50
CA PRO A 33 2.42 -1.37 -15.62
C PRO A 33 2.27 -0.74 -14.24
N GLY A 34 1.04 -0.72 -13.73
CA GLY A 34 0.75 -0.25 -12.38
C GLY A 34 1.44 -1.14 -11.35
N VAL A 35 1.57 -0.65 -10.11
CA VAL A 35 2.09 -1.48 -9.02
C VAL A 35 1.08 -2.60 -8.77
N GLY A 36 1.52 -3.86 -8.90
CA GLY A 36 0.70 -5.04 -8.61
C GLY A 36 0.17 -5.00 -7.18
N LYS A 37 -0.91 -5.74 -6.90
CA LYS A 37 -1.50 -5.86 -5.56
C LYS A 37 -1.42 -7.29 -5.09
N ILE A 38 -1.07 -7.47 -3.82
CA ILE A 38 -1.06 -8.75 -3.11
C ILE A 38 -2.19 -8.81 -2.09
N ARG A 39 -2.73 -10.01 -1.88
CA ARG A 39 -3.68 -10.33 -0.82
C ARG A 39 -2.91 -10.73 0.44
N VAL A 40 -3.15 -10.03 1.53
CA VAL A 40 -2.58 -10.33 2.85
C VAL A 40 -3.70 -10.39 3.87
N GLU A 41 -3.60 -11.25 4.88
CA GLU A 41 -4.62 -11.40 5.92
C GLU A 41 -4.07 -11.05 7.31
N ALA A 42 -4.75 -10.14 8.01
CA ALA A 42 -4.43 -9.73 9.37
C ALA A 42 -5.33 -10.47 10.38
N GLN A 43 -4.73 -11.21 11.30
CA GLN A 43 -5.41 -11.99 12.35
C GLN A 43 -4.78 -11.75 13.73
N GLY A 44 -5.46 -12.20 14.78
CA GLY A 44 -5.00 -12.00 16.17
C GLY A 44 -5.33 -10.59 16.66
N ASP A 45 -4.38 -9.92 17.27
CA ASP A 45 -4.59 -8.66 18.00
C ASP A 45 -4.34 -7.38 17.19
N PHE A 46 -4.72 -7.39 15.92
CA PHE A 46 -4.80 -6.15 15.16
C PHE A 46 -6.09 -5.39 15.50
N ARG A 47 -6.02 -4.06 15.50
CA ARG A 47 -7.19 -3.19 15.64
C ARG A 47 -8.19 -3.44 14.50
N PHE A 48 -7.69 -3.53 13.27
CA PHE A 48 -8.47 -3.88 12.09
C PHE A 48 -7.97 -5.22 11.54
N LYS A 49 -8.86 -6.21 11.47
CA LYS A 49 -8.57 -7.59 11.06
C LYS A 49 -9.23 -7.88 9.73
N GLY A 50 -8.73 -8.91 9.04
CA GLY A 50 -9.32 -9.43 7.81
C GLY A 50 -8.37 -9.34 6.63
N VAL A 51 -8.96 -9.36 5.43
CA VAL A 51 -8.23 -9.44 4.17
C VAL A 51 -7.95 -8.04 3.63
N TYR A 52 -6.71 -7.80 3.25
CA TYR A 52 -6.22 -6.55 2.67
C TYR A 52 -5.64 -6.81 1.29
N PHE A 53 -5.82 -5.85 0.39
CA PHE A 53 -5.14 -5.80 -0.90
C PHE A 53 -4.17 -4.63 -0.90
N VAL A 54 -2.88 -4.92 -0.73
CA VAL A 54 -1.82 -3.92 -0.60
C VAL A 54 -0.88 -3.96 -1.80
N PRO A 55 -0.19 -2.86 -2.14
CA PRO A 55 0.81 -2.89 -3.20
C PRO A 55 1.89 -3.95 -2.96
N GLU A 56 2.39 -4.57 -4.04
CA GLU A 56 3.62 -5.36 -4.00
C GLU A 56 4.79 -4.54 -3.44
N GLY A 57 5.73 -5.18 -2.75
CA GLY A 57 6.83 -4.49 -2.08
C GLY A 57 6.49 -3.87 -0.72
N VAL A 58 5.25 -4.03 -0.23
CA VAL A 58 4.85 -3.54 1.09
C VAL A 58 5.52 -4.37 2.18
N GLY A 59 6.14 -3.68 3.14
CA GLY A 59 6.67 -4.33 4.33
C GLY A 59 5.69 -4.45 5.48
N LEU A 60 5.99 -5.39 6.37
CA LEU A 60 5.21 -5.67 7.57
C LEU A 60 5.00 -4.44 8.47
N LYS A 61 5.98 -3.54 8.58
CA LYS A 61 5.88 -2.32 9.38
C LYS A 61 4.78 -1.37 8.89
N PHE A 62 4.74 -1.16 7.58
CA PHE A 62 3.72 -0.33 6.95
C PHE A 62 2.34 -1.00 7.02
N PHE A 63 2.31 -2.31 6.78
CA PHE A 63 1.09 -3.11 6.89
C PHE A 63 0.47 -3.06 8.29
N TYR A 64 1.29 -3.12 9.35
CA TYR A 64 0.83 -2.97 10.72
C TYR A 64 0.13 -1.61 10.95
N GLY A 65 0.64 -0.54 10.36
CA GLY A 65 -0.02 0.77 10.38
C GLY A 65 -1.38 0.77 9.67
N ILE A 66 -1.48 0.14 8.49
CA ILE A 66 -2.75 -0.01 7.77
C ILE A 66 -3.79 -0.79 8.60
N CYS A 67 -3.33 -1.79 9.36
CA CYS A 67 -4.18 -2.58 10.26
C CYS A 67 -4.58 -1.80 11.53
N GLY A 68 -4.32 -0.50 11.57
CA GLY A 68 -4.76 0.41 12.62
C GLY A 68 -3.89 0.39 13.86
N GLY A 69 -2.68 -0.20 13.78
CA GLY A 69 -1.70 -0.30 14.86
C GLY A 69 -2.30 -0.59 16.23
N ASN A 70 -1.59 -0.14 17.27
CA ASN A 70 -2.05 -0.19 18.66
C ASN A 70 -2.05 1.17 19.35
N GLY A 71 -1.44 2.21 18.77
CA GLY A 71 -1.54 3.58 19.29
C GLY A 71 -2.78 4.33 18.78
N PRO A 72 -3.05 5.54 19.33
CA PRO A 72 -4.24 6.33 18.99
C PRO A 72 -4.32 6.68 17.49
N GLU A 73 -3.18 6.84 16.83
CA GLU A 73 -3.07 7.16 15.39
C GLU A 73 -2.93 5.93 14.49
N GLY A 74 -2.98 4.73 15.07
CA GLY A 74 -2.78 3.48 14.34
C GLY A 74 -1.34 3.16 14.01
N ASP A 75 -0.47 3.38 14.98
CA ASP A 75 0.96 3.16 14.94
C ASP A 75 1.42 2.19 16.06
N PHE A 76 2.71 2.17 16.37
CA PHE A 76 3.26 1.40 17.49
C PHE A 76 3.17 2.12 18.86
N GLY A 77 2.45 3.25 18.97
CA GLY A 77 2.43 4.10 20.16
C GLY A 77 1.61 3.58 21.36
N GLY A 78 0.87 2.48 21.20
CA GLY A 78 0.17 1.78 22.30
C GLY A 78 1.02 0.68 22.92
N ILE A 79 0.39 -0.33 23.54
CA ILE A 79 1.09 -1.58 23.92
C ILE A 79 1.12 -2.48 22.68
N PRO A 80 2.24 -2.57 21.92
CA PRO A 80 2.29 -3.41 20.74
C PRO A 80 2.37 -4.90 21.13
N PRO A 81 2.03 -5.83 20.20
CA PRO A 81 2.36 -7.23 20.40
C PRO A 81 3.89 -7.39 20.55
N LYS A 82 4.36 -8.39 21.30
CA LYS A 82 5.82 -8.67 21.38
C LYS A 82 6.37 -9.22 20.06
N ARG A 83 5.55 -10.00 19.36
CA ARG A 83 5.94 -10.72 18.14
C ARG A 83 4.79 -10.79 17.15
N PHE A 84 5.13 -10.71 15.88
CA PHE A 84 4.28 -11.15 14.77
C PHE A 84 4.66 -12.57 14.36
N LYS A 85 3.67 -13.42 14.14
CA LYS A 85 3.85 -14.68 13.43
C LYS A 85 3.30 -14.53 12.02
N ILE A 86 4.06 -14.93 11.01
CA ILE A 86 3.65 -14.87 9.60
C ILE A 86 3.64 -16.29 9.08
N GLN A 87 2.51 -16.75 8.58
CA GLN A 87 2.39 -17.99 7.82
C GLN A 87 2.41 -17.67 6.33
N ARG A 88 3.31 -18.33 5.61
CA ARG A 88 3.51 -18.15 4.16
C ARG A 88 3.57 -19.51 3.48
N SER A 89 2.86 -19.67 2.37
CA SER A 89 3.04 -20.83 1.51
C SER A 89 4.26 -20.61 0.61
N VAL A 90 5.25 -21.50 0.70
CA VAL A 90 6.45 -21.48 -0.14
C VAL A 90 6.61 -22.86 -0.76
N ALA A 91 6.49 -22.96 -2.08
CA ALA A 91 6.56 -24.22 -2.82
C ALA A 91 5.58 -25.30 -2.29
N GLY A 92 4.38 -24.88 -1.86
CA GLY A 92 3.34 -25.78 -1.34
C GLY A 92 3.46 -26.11 0.16
N GLU A 93 4.54 -25.70 0.82
CA GLU A 93 4.74 -25.88 2.26
C GLU A 93 4.39 -24.60 3.04
N ILE A 94 3.75 -24.76 4.21
CA ILE A 94 3.48 -23.63 5.10
C ILE A 94 4.71 -23.38 5.98
N LYS A 95 5.37 -22.24 5.77
CA LYS A 95 6.46 -21.75 6.62
C LYS A 95 5.95 -20.72 7.60
N THR A 96 6.43 -20.79 8.85
CA THR A 96 6.12 -19.81 9.89
C THR A 96 7.35 -18.97 10.22
N PHE A 97 7.22 -17.66 10.10
CA PHE A 97 8.24 -16.69 10.50
C PHE A 97 7.80 -16.00 11.78
N SER A 98 8.73 -15.72 12.69
CA SER A 98 8.45 -14.97 13.91
C SER A 98 9.34 -13.73 13.95
N ILE A 99 8.72 -12.56 14.04
CA ILE A 99 9.43 -11.28 14.01
C ILE A 99 9.17 -10.55 15.32
N ASN A 100 10.24 -10.15 16.01
CA ASN A 100 10.10 -9.31 17.20
C ASN A 100 9.73 -7.90 16.78
N VAL A 101 8.84 -7.26 17.54
CA VAL A 101 8.42 -5.89 17.21
C VAL A 101 9.54 -4.88 17.36
N GLU A 102 10.47 -5.08 18.31
CA GLU A 102 11.67 -4.24 18.41
C GLU A 102 12.48 -4.24 17.11
N GLN A 103 12.63 -5.40 16.46
CA GLN A 103 13.31 -5.49 15.17
C GLN A 103 12.54 -4.73 14.08
N LEU A 104 11.21 -4.78 14.12
CA LEU A 104 10.34 -4.10 13.17
C LEU A 104 10.27 -2.58 13.39
N LEU A 105 10.39 -2.10 14.62
CA LEU A 105 10.43 -0.68 14.96
C LEU A 105 11.64 0.01 14.32
N HIS A 106 12.79 -0.66 14.38
CA HIS A 106 14.03 -0.17 13.79
C HIS A 106 14.21 -0.53 12.31
N ALA A 107 13.34 -1.40 11.78
CA ALA A 107 13.36 -1.80 10.39
C ALA A 107 12.94 -0.67 9.44
N ASN A 108 13.60 -0.62 8.28
CA ASN A 108 13.09 0.03 7.09
C ASN A 108 11.89 -0.75 6.54
N THR A 109 11.03 -0.08 5.76
CA THR A 109 9.83 -0.68 5.18
C THR A 109 10.11 -1.86 4.25
N LYS A 110 11.37 -2.15 3.89
CA LYS A 110 11.74 -3.30 3.06
C LYS A 110 12.35 -4.47 3.83
N ASP A 111 12.63 -4.33 5.12
CA ASP A 111 13.39 -5.37 5.85
C ASP A 111 12.56 -6.63 6.09
N PHE A 112 11.23 -6.54 5.96
CA PHE A 112 10.38 -7.71 5.81
C PHE A 112 9.23 -7.45 4.85
N GLU A 113 9.46 -7.75 3.58
CA GLU A 113 8.47 -7.67 2.51
C GLU A 113 7.41 -8.78 2.65
N LEU A 114 6.14 -8.36 2.50
CA LEU A 114 5.00 -9.25 2.49
C LEU A 114 4.81 -9.86 1.10
N MET A 115 4.35 -11.10 1.07
CA MET A 115 4.09 -11.85 -0.15
C MET A 115 2.61 -12.14 -0.27
N ASP A 116 2.16 -12.39 -1.50
CA ASP A 116 0.78 -12.79 -1.76
C ASP A 116 0.40 -14.05 -0.98
N GLY A 117 -0.75 -14.00 -0.32
CA GLY A 117 -1.27 -15.09 0.51
C GLY A 117 -0.72 -15.13 1.95
N ASP A 118 0.15 -14.19 2.35
CA ASP A 118 0.64 -14.13 3.73
C ASP A 118 -0.52 -13.96 4.74
N ILE A 119 -0.46 -14.74 5.83
CA ILE A 119 -1.34 -14.60 6.99
C ILE A 119 -0.50 -14.15 8.17
N ILE A 120 -0.83 -13.00 8.73
CA ILE A 120 -0.07 -12.34 9.79
C ILE A 120 -0.89 -12.37 11.07
N PHE A 121 -0.28 -12.88 12.13
CA PHE A 121 -0.85 -13.00 13.46
C PHE A 121 -0.12 -12.07 14.43
N ALA A 122 -0.84 -11.10 14.97
CA ALA A 122 -0.38 -10.33 16.12
C ALA A 122 -0.70 -11.09 17.41
N ALA A 123 0.31 -11.50 18.17
CA ALA A 123 0.10 -12.21 19.44
C ALA A 123 -0.05 -11.22 20.60
N THR A 124 -1.21 -11.21 21.26
CA THR A 124 -1.46 -10.46 22.50
C THR A 124 -0.54 -10.95 23.62
N ILE A 125 0.01 -10.03 24.41
CA ILE A 125 0.60 -10.35 25.71
C ILE A 125 -0.55 -10.40 26.72
N ILE A 126 -0.87 -11.57 27.24
CA ILE A 126 -1.71 -11.68 28.45
C ILE A 126 -0.74 -11.51 29.63
N PHE A 127 -0.92 -10.45 30.43
CA PHE A 127 -0.21 -10.25 31.70
C PHE A 127 -0.94 -10.97 32.82
#